data_AF-A0A6V7J2H9-F1
#
_entry.id   AF-A0A6V7J2H9-F1
#
_cell.length_a   1.000
_cell.length_b   1.000
_cell.length_c   1.000
_cell.angle_alpha   90.00
_cell.angle_beta   90.00
_cell.angle_gamma   90.00
#
_symmetry.space_group_name_H-M   'P 1'
#
loop_
_entity.id
_entity.type
_entity.pdbx_description
1 polymer ?
#
loop_
_entity_poly.entity_id
_entity_poly.type
_entity_poly.pdbx_seq_one_letter_code
_entity_poly.pdbx_strand_id
1 'polypeptide(L)'
;FNVELSMRAGKCAACLEPIQFGKRTAICSECQIMTHLKCSLLVPANCGLPGGLTKHLGKNWRASDESISTLSGSVQTLTIDEPDHAELDSKNVKRSEGVNMESWAKIPGRGKASWDRKYLRLEGSCLCVYEHEPSPGMAPISKMELSEKDGFSVNEDVYQADVPGTAKSDLPFIFRVESNTFNTCWPTNRLDIMALSQ
;
A
#
# COMPACT_ATOMS: atom_id res chain seq x y z
N PHE A 1 17.14 6.63 10.69
CA PHE A 1 16.46 7.24 11.86
C PHE A 1 17.34 8.32 12.45
N ASN A 2 16.79 9.52 12.62
CA ASN A 2 17.42 10.61 13.35
C ASN A 2 17.00 10.56 14.81
N VAL A 3 17.93 10.86 15.72
CA VAL A 3 17.63 10.92 17.15
C VAL A 3 17.22 12.34 17.49
N GLU A 4 15.94 12.53 17.79
CA GLU A 4 15.37 13.84 18.10
C GLU A 4 14.54 13.78 19.38
N LEU A 5 14.34 14.96 19.99
CA LEU A 5 13.44 15.09 21.14
C LEU A 5 12.00 15.02 20.66
N SER A 6 11.21 14.15 21.30
CA SER A 6 9.79 14.04 21.02
C SER A 6 9.05 15.29 21.47
N MET A 7 8.78 16.19 20.52
CA MET A 7 7.95 17.38 20.76
C MET A 7 6.45 17.10 20.67
N ARG A 8 6.06 15.87 20.31
CA ARG A 8 4.66 15.42 20.28
C ARG A 8 4.50 14.15 21.12
N ALA A 9 3.33 13.97 21.73
CA ALA A 9 2.96 12.67 22.28
C ALA A 9 2.69 11.70 21.12
N GLY A 10 3.26 10.50 21.17
CA GLY A 10 3.13 9.52 20.10
C GLY A 10 3.20 8.09 20.65
N LYS A 11 3.01 7.10 19.78
CA LYS A 11 3.22 5.68 20.11
C LYS A 11 4.46 5.17 19.38
N CYS A 12 5.19 4.25 20.00
CA CYS A 12 6.33 3.61 19.36
C CYS A 12 5.86 2.67 18.26
N ALA A 13 6.41 2.82 17.06
CA ALA A 13 6.05 1.96 15.93
C ALA A 13 6.44 0.48 16.10
N ALA A 14 7.36 0.15 17.02
CA ALA A 14 7.80 -1.24 17.23
C ALA A 14 7.03 -1.95 18.35
N CYS A 15 6.91 -1.31 19.53
CA CYS A 15 6.29 -1.93 20.71
C CYS A 15 4.89 -1.40 21.03
N LEU A 16 4.39 -0.42 20.26
CA LEU A 16 3.08 0.23 20.42
C LEU A 16 2.87 1.00 21.74
N GLU A 17 3.84 0.94 22.65
CA GLU A 17 3.86 1.69 23.91
C GLU A 17 4.00 3.19 23.68
N PRO A 18 3.46 4.03 24.58
CA PRO A 18 3.51 5.47 24.42
C PRO A 18 4.93 6.00 24.55
N ILE A 19 5.21 7.01 23.75
CA ILE A 19 6.45 7.78 23.79
C ILE A 19 6.17 9.06 24.53
N GLN A 20 6.88 9.25 25.63
CA GLN A 20 6.71 10.41 26.49
C GLN A 20 7.32 11.66 25.85
N PHE A 21 6.62 12.78 26.00
CA PHE A 21 7.09 14.10 25.60
C PHE A 21 8.43 14.44 26.24
N GLY A 22 9.32 15.09 25.47
CA GLY A 22 10.64 15.51 25.95
C GLY A 22 11.67 14.38 26.10
N LYS A 23 11.35 13.14 25.72
CA LYS A 23 12.34 12.06 25.63
C LYS A 23 12.97 12.00 24.24
N ARG A 24 14.23 11.56 24.20
CA ARG A 24 14.91 11.23 22.94
C ARG A 24 14.23 10.03 22.30
N THR A 25 13.98 10.15 21.00
CA THR A 25 13.30 9.16 20.17
C THR A 25 14.00 9.04 18.84
N ALA A 26 13.92 7.86 18.25
CA ALA A 26 14.37 7.65 16.88
C ALA A 26 13.20 7.92 15.94
N ILE A 27 13.32 8.96 15.12
CA ILE A 27 12.33 9.38 14.13
C ILE A 27 12.88 9.08 12.74
N CYS A 28 12.11 8.42 11.88
CA CYS A 28 12.53 8.23 10.50
C CYS A 28 12.39 9.55 9.73
N SER A 29 13.46 10.01 9.08
CA SER A 29 13.48 11.27 8.33
C SER A 29 12.49 11.28 7.16
N GLU A 30 12.22 10.12 6.57
CA GLU A 30 11.42 9.99 5.35
C GLU A 30 9.93 9.84 5.65
N CYS A 31 9.58 9.05 6.67
CA CYS A 31 8.19 8.71 6.99
C CYS A 31 7.69 9.21 8.35
N GLN A 32 8.55 9.87 9.13
CA GLN A 32 8.20 10.50 10.41
C GLN A 32 7.64 9.55 11.48
N ILE A 33 7.77 8.23 11.30
CA ILE A 33 7.44 7.24 12.34
C ILE A 33 8.39 7.42 13.52
N MET A 34 7.86 7.24 14.73
CA MET A 34 8.59 7.47 15.97
C MET A 34 8.77 6.15 16.72
N THR A 35 9.97 5.93 17.25
CA THR A 35 10.31 4.74 18.04
C THR A 35 11.10 5.12 19.28
N HIS A 36 11.03 4.31 20.33
CA HIS A 36 12.02 4.39 21.40
C HIS A 36 13.41 4.07 20.83
N LEU A 37 14.47 4.65 21.39
CA LEU A 37 15.85 4.36 20.93
C LEU A 37 16.19 2.87 20.94
N LYS A 38 15.64 2.11 21.89
CA LYS A 38 15.86 0.65 21.98
C LYS A 38 15.05 -0.13 20.95
N CYS A 39 13.96 0.44 20.48
CA CYS A 39 13.00 -0.18 19.58
C CYS A 39 13.31 0.09 18.10
N SER A 40 14.19 1.05 17.81
CA SER A 40 14.56 1.41 16.43
C SER A 40 15.17 0.24 15.67
N LEU A 41 15.90 -0.64 16.36
CA LEU A 41 16.51 -1.84 15.78
C LEU A 41 15.50 -2.97 15.51
N LEU A 42 14.32 -2.91 16.12
CA LEU A 42 13.23 -3.86 15.87
C LEU A 42 12.38 -3.44 14.68
N VAL A 43 12.52 -2.20 14.22
CA VAL A 43 11.85 -1.73 13.01
C VAL A 43 12.69 -2.14 11.81
N PRO A 44 12.08 -2.77 10.79
CA PRO A 44 12.76 -3.15 9.57
C PRO A 44 13.63 -2.01 9.01
N ALA A 45 14.88 -2.31 8.65
CA ALA A 45 15.84 -1.35 8.12
C ALA A 45 15.41 -0.72 6.78
N ASN A 46 14.35 -1.25 6.17
CA ASN A 46 13.75 -0.70 4.96
C ASN A 46 12.80 0.47 5.26
N CYS A 47 12.57 0.87 6.51
CA CYS A 47 11.69 2.00 6.84
C CYS A 47 12.08 3.28 6.07
N GLY A 48 11.10 3.92 5.42
CA GLY A 48 11.35 5.10 4.59
C GLY A 48 11.62 4.79 3.10
N LEU A 49 12.30 3.69 2.77
CA LEU A 49 12.74 3.46 1.38
C LEU A 49 11.58 3.54 0.38
N PRO A 50 11.70 4.35 -0.70
CA PRO A 50 10.77 4.28 -1.82
C PRO A 50 10.91 2.91 -2.47
N GLY A 51 9.83 2.13 -2.50
CA GLY A 51 9.87 0.69 -2.83
C GLY A 51 10.18 0.32 -4.28
N GLY A 52 10.81 1.23 -5.02
CA GLY A 52 11.58 0.86 -6.20
C GLY A 52 12.82 0.02 -5.89
N LEU A 53 13.41 0.11 -4.68
CA LEU A 53 14.70 -0.55 -4.41
C LEU A 53 14.59 -1.97 -3.80
N THR A 54 13.46 -2.33 -3.20
CA THR A 54 13.29 -3.65 -2.56
C THR A 54 13.35 -4.82 -3.56
N LYS A 55 13.06 -4.55 -4.84
CA LYS A 55 13.13 -5.56 -5.93
C LYS A 55 14.56 -6.02 -6.25
N HIS A 56 15.60 -5.31 -5.81
CA HIS A 56 17.00 -5.71 -6.03
C HIS A 56 17.60 -6.53 -4.88
N LEU A 57 17.13 -6.36 -3.64
CA LEU A 57 17.67 -7.16 -2.53
C LEU A 57 17.22 -8.62 -2.58
N GLY A 58 16.02 -8.93 -3.07
CA GLY A 58 15.57 -10.33 -3.22
C GLY A 58 16.34 -11.14 -4.29
N LYS A 59 16.96 -10.46 -5.26
CA LYS A 59 17.63 -11.10 -6.41
C LYS A 59 19.09 -11.45 -6.17
N ASN A 60 19.75 -10.87 -5.16
CA ASN A 60 21.17 -11.14 -4.86
C ASN A 60 21.42 -12.23 -3.81
N TRP A 61 20.40 -12.75 -3.12
CA TRP A 61 20.54 -13.81 -2.10
C TRP A 61 20.22 -15.23 -2.61
N ARG A 62 20.06 -15.37 -3.94
CA ARG A 62 19.86 -16.65 -4.65
C ARG A 62 20.88 -16.78 -5.79
N ALA A 63 22.14 -16.42 -5.53
CA ALA A 63 23.24 -16.57 -6.49
C ALA A 63 24.58 -16.82 -5.79
N SER A 64 24.56 -17.54 -4.67
CA SER A 64 25.77 -18.02 -3.99
C SER A 64 25.63 -19.51 -3.70
N ASP A 65 25.45 -20.29 -4.76
CA ASP A 65 26.08 -21.60 -4.86
C ASP A 65 26.07 -22.00 -6.33
N GLU A 66 27.17 -22.61 -6.76
CA GLU A 66 27.46 -23.11 -8.10
C GLU A 66 28.18 -22.14 -9.07
N SER A 67 29.51 -22.16 -8.89
CA SER A 67 30.47 -22.45 -9.96
C SER A 67 30.92 -21.35 -10.91
N ILE A 68 32.01 -20.69 -10.51
CA ILE A 68 33.28 -20.56 -11.27
C ILE A 68 33.24 -21.18 -12.68
N SER A 69 33.33 -20.34 -13.71
CA SER A 69 34.28 -20.48 -14.85
C SER A 69 34.14 -19.33 -15.86
N THR A 70 35.24 -18.58 -16.01
CA THR A 70 35.73 -17.90 -17.23
C THR A 70 34.85 -16.82 -17.91
N LEU A 71 35.18 -15.56 -17.61
CA LEU A 71 34.99 -14.43 -18.52
C LEU A 71 36.30 -14.20 -19.29
N SER A 72 36.29 -14.55 -20.58
CA SER A 72 37.21 -14.10 -21.63
C SER A 72 36.41 -14.22 -22.93
N GLY A 73 36.30 -13.24 -23.82
CA GLY A 73 36.88 -11.92 -23.91
C GLY A 73 36.11 -11.14 -24.97
N SER A 74 36.43 -9.84 -25.04
CA SER A 74 35.99 -8.83 -26.01
C SER A 74 36.05 -9.29 -27.48
N VAL A 75 35.15 -8.80 -28.35
CA VAL A 75 35.45 -7.88 -29.49
C VAL A 75 34.21 -7.57 -30.37
N GLN A 76 34.31 -6.41 -31.02
CA GLN A 76 33.37 -5.65 -31.87
C GLN A 76 32.94 -6.37 -33.17
N THR A 77 31.83 -5.96 -33.78
CA THR A 77 31.82 -5.52 -35.21
C THR A 77 30.49 -4.87 -35.63
N LEU A 78 30.61 -3.96 -36.59
CA LEU A 78 29.63 -3.00 -37.09
C LEU A 78 28.85 -3.52 -38.33
N THR A 79 27.81 -2.74 -38.68
CA THR A 79 27.31 -2.37 -40.03
C THR A 79 26.23 -3.18 -40.77
N ILE A 80 25.11 -2.46 -41.03
CA ILE A 80 24.31 -2.30 -42.29
C ILE A 80 23.38 -3.50 -42.65
N ASP A 81 22.08 -3.38 -42.94
CA ASP A 81 21.38 -2.55 -43.95
C ASP A 81 19.87 -2.41 -43.65
N GLU A 82 19.27 -1.31 -44.11
CA GLU A 82 17.82 -1.07 -44.31
C GLU A 82 17.42 -1.66 -45.70
N PRO A 83 16.16 -1.99 -46.05
CA PRO A 83 15.09 -0.98 -46.21
C PRO A 83 13.62 -1.45 -45.98
N ASP A 84 12.74 -0.44 -45.85
CA ASP A 84 11.31 -0.32 -46.17
C ASP A 84 10.38 -1.56 -46.23
N HIS A 85 9.28 -1.53 -45.46
CA HIS A 85 7.92 -1.74 -45.98
C HIS A 85 6.81 -1.45 -44.93
N ALA A 86 5.93 -0.51 -45.30
CA ALA A 86 4.49 -0.41 -45.05
C ALA A 86 3.94 -0.08 -43.64
N GLU A 87 3.35 1.12 -43.56
CA GLU A 87 2.24 1.48 -42.68
C GLU A 87 1.07 0.48 -42.79
N LEU A 88 0.52 0.02 -41.65
CA LEU A 88 -0.90 0.17 -41.31
C LEU A 88 -1.19 -0.48 -39.94
N ASP A 89 -2.20 0.07 -39.27
CA ASP A 89 -2.99 -0.53 -38.19
C ASP A 89 -2.45 -0.44 -36.76
N SER A 90 -2.52 0.80 -36.27
CA SER A 90 -3.26 1.20 -35.07
C SER A 90 -4.46 0.29 -34.73
N LYS A 91 -4.20 -0.94 -34.27
CA LYS A 91 -5.20 -1.76 -33.59
C LYS A 91 -5.23 -1.38 -32.12
N ASN A 92 -5.92 -0.27 -31.89
CA ASN A 92 -6.94 -0.11 -30.86
C ASN A 92 -6.82 -1.14 -29.72
N VAL A 93 -5.91 -0.87 -28.77
CA VAL A 93 -6.01 -1.43 -27.43
C VAL A 93 -7.36 -0.98 -26.93
N LYS A 94 -8.37 -1.86 -27.00
CA LYS A 94 -9.62 -1.71 -26.28
C LYS A 94 -9.22 -1.52 -24.82
N ARG A 95 -9.12 -0.27 -24.38
CA ARG A 95 -9.17 0.06 -22.95
C ARG A 95 -10.42 -0.63 -22.46
N SER A 96 -10.25 -1.60 -21.57
CA SER A 96 -11.34 -2.20 -20.82
C SER A 96 -12.27 -1.06 -20.40
N GLU A 97 -13.52 -1.06 -20.86
CA GLU A 97 -14.56 -0.25 -20.23
C GLU A 97 -14.42 -0.51 -18.73
N GLY A 98 -14.00 0.53 -18.00
CA GLY A 98 -13.62 0.39 -16.62
C GLY A 98 -14.76 -0.25 -15.85
N VAL A 99 -14.45 -1.24 -15.02
CA VAL A 99 -15.44 -1.80 -14.10
C VAL A 99 -15.84 -0.67 -13.15
N ASN A 100 -16.99 -0.06 -13.42
CA ASN A 100 -17.60 0.92 -12.54
C ASN A 100 -18.38 0.16 -11.48
N MET A 101 -17.75 -0.09 -10.33
CA MET A 101 -18.39 -0.71 -9.19
C MET A 101 -18.65 0.36 -8.14
N GLU A 102 -19.92 0.59 -7.83
CA GLU A 102 -20.33 1.57 -6.83
C GLU A 102 -21.46 1.03 -5.97
N SER A 103 -21.41 1.33 -4.68
CA SER A 103 -22.43 0.90 -3.74
C SER A 103 -22.36 1.67 -2.44
N TRP A 104 -23.45 1.60 -1.68
CA TRP A 104 -23.44 1.98 -0.28
C TRP A 104 -22.85 0.86 0.57
N ALA A 105 -21.86 1.19 1.38
CA ALA A 105 -21.26 0.26 2.33
C ALA A 105 -21.06 0.93 3.69
N LYS A 106 -20.77 0.12 4.70
CA LYS A 106 -20.39 0.59 6.03
C LYS A 106 -18.88 0.51 6.17
N ILE A 107 -18.25 1.58 6.66
CA ILE A 107 -16.81 1.63 6.96
C ILE A 107 -16.59 2.06 8.42
N PRO A 108 -15.43 1.77 9.04
CA PRO A 108 -15.12 2.24 10.39
C PRO A 108 -15.23 3.76 10.52
N GLY A 109 -16.08 4.20 11.44
CA GLY A 109 -16.33 5.61 11.73
C GLY A 109 -15.31 6.22 12.70
N ARG A 110 -15.50 7.49 13.03
CA ARG A 110 -14.62 8.21 13.97
C ARG A 110 -14.80 7.79 15.44
N GLY A 111 -15.91 7.14 15.77
CA GLY A 111 -16.20 6.60 17.11
C GLY A 111 -15.63 5.20 17.32
N LYS A 112 -15.32 4.84 18.57
CA LYS A 112 -14.96 3.44 18.91
C LYS A 112 -16.13 2.54 18.52
N ALA A 113 -15.87 1.50 17.71
CA ALA A 113 -16.87 0.53 17.26
C ALA A 113 -18.06 1.13 16.48
N SER A 114 -17.89 2.28 15.83
CA SER A 114 -18.91 2.87 14.96
C SER A 114 -18.68 2.43 13.51
N TRP A 115 -19.78 2.11 12.81
CA TRP A 115 -19.77 1.87 11.37
C TRP A 115 -20.59 2.96 10.68
N ASP A 116 -19.94 3.74 9.83
CA ASP A 116 -20.56 4.86 9.12
C ASP A 116 -20.94 4.40 7.71
N ARG A 117 -22.19 4.66 7.31
CA ARG A 117 -22.65 4.39 5.94
C ARG A 117 -22.06 5.44 5.00
N LYS A 118 -21.29 5.00 4.01
CA LYS A 118 -20.64 5.83 2.98
C LYS A 118 -20.90 5.26 1.59
N TYR A 119 -20.72 6.11 0.60
CA TYR A 119 -20.78 5.71 -0.80
C TYR A 119 -19.39 5.36 -1.29
N LEU A 120 -19.20 4.13 -1.77
CA LEU A 120 -17.95 3.65 -2.33
C LEU A 120 -18.07 3.60 -3.85
N ARG A 121 -17.02 4.04 -4.56
CA ARG A 121 -16.91 3.93 -6.00
C ARG A 121 -15.50 3.49 -6.38
N LEU A 122 -15.41 2.48 -7.23
CA LEU A 122 -14.19 2.08 -7.89
C LEU A 122 -14.05 2.87 -9.20
N GLU A 123 -13.12 3.82 -9.22
CA GLU A 123 -12.80 4.65 -10.38
C GLU A 123 -11.47 4.16 -10.97
N GLY A 124 -11.53 3.34 -12.02
CA GLY A 124 -10.34 2.70 -12.58
C GLY A 124 -9.67 1.77 -11.56
N SER A 125 -8.48 2.15 -11.09
CA SER A 125 -7.74 1.44 -10.04
C SER A 125 -7.73 2.18 -8.70
N CYS A 126 -8.75 3.00 -8.42
CA CYS A 126 -8.83 3.78 -7.19
C CYS A 126 -10.18 3.55 -6.50
N LEU A 127 -10.14 3.09 -5.24
CA LEU A 127 -11.32 2.99 -4.41
C LEU A 127 -11.55 4.34 -3.70
N CYS A 128 -12.62 5.02 -4.10
CA CYS A 128 -13.01 6.34 -3.62
C CYS A 128 -14.15 6.22 -2.60
N VAL A 129 -14.06 6.99 -1.50
CA VAL A 129 -15.08 7.08 -0.45
C VAL A 129 -15.72 8.46 -0.48
N TYR A 130 -17.05 8.51 -0.52
CA TYR A 130 -17.85 9.74 -0.49
C TYR A 130 -18.86 9.71 0.66
N GLU A 131 -19.28 10.90 1.12
CA GLU A 131 -20.36 11.01 2.12
C GLU A 131 -21.69 10.51 1.54
N HIS A 132 -21.92 10.85 0.28
CA HIS A 132 -23.13 10.56 -0.48
C HIS A 132 -22.77 10.19 -1.92
N GLU A 133 -23.78 9.81 -2.70
CA GLU A 133 -23.61 9.59 -4.13
C GLU A 133 -22.98 10.83 -4.79
N PRO A 134 -21.86 10.69 -5.51
CA PRO A 134 -21.08 11.83 -5.96
C PRO A 134 -21.65 12.49 -7.22
N SER A 135 -21.79 13.81 -7.18
CA SER A 135 -22.10 14.63 -8.35
C SER A 135 -20.86 14.80 -9.26
N PRO A 136 -21.03 15.11 -10.56
CA PRO A 136 -19.91 15.40 -11.45
C PRO A 136 -18.99 16.50 -10.88
N GLY A 137 -17.69 16.21 -10.77
CA GLY A 137 -16.68 17.13 -10.22
C GLY A 137 -16.53 17.09 -8.69
N MET A 138 -17.30 16.26 -7.98
CA MET A 138 -17.13 16.08 -6.54
C MET A 138 -15.85 15.30 -6.21
N ALA A 139 -15.05 15.81 -5.27
CA ALA A 139 -13.88 15.11 -4.75
C ALA A 139 -14.27 14.13 -3.64
N PRO A 140 -13.69 12.91 -3.60
CA PRO A 140 -13.91 11.97 -2.51
C PRO A 140 -13.20 12.41 -1.21
N ILE A 141 -13.73 11.92 -0.10
CA ILE A 141 -13.20 12.13 1.26
C ILE A 141 -11.93 11.31 1.48
N SER A 142 -11.89 10.11 0.89
CA SER A 142 -10.73 9.23 0.95
C SER A 142 -10.53 8.54 -0.40
N LYS A 143 -9.27 8.30 -0.75
CA LYS A 143 -8.84 7.58 -1.96
C LYS A 143 -7.83 6.51 -1.58
N MET A 144 -8.02 5.31 -2.08
CA MET A 144 -7.07 4.21 -1.95
C MET A 144 -6.73 3.68 -3.33
N GLU A 145 -5.46 3.83 -3.72
CA GLU A 145 -4.96 3.33 -5.00
C GLU A 145 -4.72 1.81 -4.91
N LEU A 146 -5.32 1.08 -5.85
CA LEU A 146 -5.26 -0.36 -6.03
C LEU A 146 -4.41 -0.68 -7.27
N SER A 147 -3.17 -0.20 -7.31
CA SER A 147 -2.31 -0.40 -8.48
C SER A 147 -1.86 -1.86 -8.59
N GLU A 148 -1.92 -2.44 -9.79
CA GLU A 148 -1.38 -3.78 -10.05
C GLU A 148 0.15 -3.84 -9.88
N LYS A 149 0.84 -2.71 -10.03
CA LYS A 149 2.30 -2.60 -9.94
C LYS A 149 2.81 -2.77 -8.51
N ASP A 150 2.04 -2.28 -7.56
CA ASP A 150 2.36 -2.27 -6.13
C ASP A 150 1.68 -3.46 -5.44
N GLY A 151 0.57 -3.92 -6.01
CA GLY A 151 -0.23 -5.02 -5.49
C GLY A 151 -1.21 -4.52 -4.42
N PHE A 152 -2.40 -5.11 -4.43
CA PHE A 152 -3.37 -4.95 -3.36
C PHE A 152 -3.79 -6.34 -2.90
N SER A 153 -4.28 -6.44 -1.66
CA SER A 153 -4.86 -7.66 -1.13
C SER A 153 -6.28 -7.39 -0.64
N VAL A 154 -7.15 -8.38 -0.85
CA VAL A 154 -8.49 -8.41 -0.30
C VAL A 154 -8.55 -9.61 0.62
N ASN A 155 -8.80 -9.36 1.91
CA ASN A 155 -8.83 -10.38 2.95
C ASN A 155 -10.26 -10.51 3.48
N GLU A 156 -10.86 -11.68 3.31
CA GLU A 156 -12.20 -12.00 3.84
C GLU A 156 -12.15 -12.51 5.29
N ASP A 157 -10.98 -12.99 5.73
CA ASP A 157 -10.76 -13.48 7.09
C ASP A 157 -10.57 -12.34 8.10
N VAL A 158 -11.63 -11.55 8.32
CA VAL A 158 -11.65 -10.49 9.33
C VAL A 158 -12.11 -11.05 10.67
N TYR A 159 -11.24 -11.00 11.69
CA TYR A 159 -11.52 -11.56 13.00
C TYR A 159 -12.07 -10.51 13.97
N GLN A 160 -12.70 -10.96 15.05
CA GLN A 160 -13.22 -10.06 16.09
C GLN A 160 -12.15 -9.10 16.66
N ALA A 161 -10.88 -9.51 16.69
CA ALA A 161 -9.76 -8.70 17.17
C ALA A 161 -9.43 -7.54 16.23
N ASP A 162 -9.73 -7.67 14.94
CA ASP A 162 -9.51 -6.64 13.92
C ASP A 162 -10.52 -5.49 14.03
N VAL A 163 -11.77 -5.83 14.35
CA VAL A 163 -12.92 -4.90 14.35
C VAL A 163 -13.60 -4.87 15.73
N PRO A 164 -12.93 -4.34 16.77
CA PRO A 164 -13.43 -4.38 18.14
C PRO A 164 -14.78 -3.65 18.27
N GLY A 165 -15.73 -4.31 18.94
CA GLY A 165 -17.09 -3.81 19.17
C GLY A 165 -18.06 -4.00 18.00
N THR A 166 -17.63 -4.65 16.92
CA THR A 166 -18.53 -5.16 15.88
C THR A 166 -19.21 -6.45 16.35
N ALA A 167 -20.49 -6.64 16.00
CA ALA A 167 -21.22 -7.84 16.37
C ALA A 167 -20.65 -9.08 15.65
N LYS A 168 -20.60 -10.23 16.33
CA LYS A 168 -20.11 -11.48 15.75
C LYS A 168 -20.91 -11.93 14.53
N SER A 169 -22.20 -11.61 14.50
CA SER A 169 -23.09 -11.86 13.36
C SER A 169 -22.66 -11.12 12.10
N ASP A 170 -21.94 -10.00 12.25
CA ASP A 170 -21.61 -9.11 11.15
C ASP A 170 -20.27 -9.48 10.51
N LEU A 171 -19.41 -10.23 11.20
CA LEU A 171 -18.07 -10.63 10.72
C LEU A 171 -18.08 -11.26 9.32
N PRO A 172 -19.01 -12.16 8.96
CA PRO A 172 -19.04 -12.78 7.62
C PRO A 172 -19.31 -11.80 6.47
N PHE A 173 -19.73 -10.57 6.79
CA PHE A 173 -20.03 -9.53 5.80
C PHE A 173 -18.92 -8.48 5.71
N ILE A 174 -17.81 -8.67 6.43
CA ILE A 174 -16.71 -7.72 6.48
C ILE A 174 -15.53 -8.30 5.71
N PHE A 175 -14.99 -7.51 4.79
CA PHE A 175 -13.73 -7.80 4.13
C PHE A 175 -12.81 -6.58 4.24
N ARG A 176 -11.50 -6.83 4.19
CA ARG A 176 -10.47 -5.81 4.27
C ARG A 176 -9.80 -5.66 2.92
N VAL A 177 -9.64 -4.42 2.48
CA VAL A 177 -8.82 -4.07 1.33
C VAL A 177 -7.56 -3.39 1.84
N GLU A 178 -6.38 -3.90 1.46
CA GLU A 178 -5.09 -3.30 1.79
C GLU A 178 -4.31 -3.00 0.51
N SER A 179 -3.83 -1.76 0.36
CA SER A 179 -2.88 -1.44 -0.71
C SER A 179 -1.45 -1.51 -0.19
N ASN A 180 -0.60 -2.24 -0.91
CA ASN A 180 0.81 -2.38 -0.56
C ASN A 180 1.54 -1.12 -1.01
N THR A 181 1.52 -0.07 -0.20
CA THR A 181 2.35 1.09 -0.49
C THR A 181 3.81 0.68 -0.36
N PHE A 182 4.59 0.94 -1.41
CA PHE A 182 6.01 0.62 -1.51
C PHE A 182 6.90 1.32 -0.47
N ASN A 183 6.34 2.11 0.45
CA ASN A 183 7.11 2.72 1.51
C ASN A 183 7.32 1.74 2.67
N THR A 184 8.55 1.74 3.17
CA THR A 184 9.07 1.02 4.34
C THR A 184 8.27 1.08 5.65
N CYS A 185 7.26 1.92 5.70
CA CYS A 185 6.79 2.56 6.91
C CYS A 185 5.29 2.36 7.10
N TRP A 186 4.99 1.57 8.12
CA TRP A 186 3.65 1.38 8.66
C TRP A 186 2.93 2.71 8.95
N PRO A 187 1.59 2.75 8.83
CA PRO A 187 0.70 1.62 8.54
C PRO A 187 0.30 1.50 7.06
N THR A 188 0.17 0.26 6.59
CA THR A 188 -0.47 -0.10 5.31
C THR A 188 -1.79 0.64 5.17
N ASN A 189 -2.03 1.23 4.00
CA ASN A 189 -3.32 1.85 3.71
C ASN A 189 -4.37 0.73 3.62
N ARG A 190 -5.22 0.65 4.64
CA ARG A 190 -6.22 -0.42 4.83
C ARG A 190 -7.60 0.17 5.00
N LEU A 191 -8.60 -0.52 4.44
CA LEU A 191 -10.01 -0.18 4.59
C LEU A 191 -10.81 -1.45 4.87
N ASP A 192 -11.43 -1.51 6.05
CA ASP A 192 -12.43 -2.53 6.37
C ASP A 192 -13.78 -2.09 5.82
N ILE A 193 -14.45 -2.97 5.08
CA ILE A 193 -15.72 -2.70 4.41
C ILE A 193 -16.71 -3.75 4.86
N MET A 194 -17.81 -3.31 5.46
CA MET A 194 -18.95 -4.15 5.76
C MET A 194 -19.98 -4.01 4.63
N ALA A 195 -20.19 -5.11 3.91
CA ALA A 195 -21.21 -5.21 2.88
C ALA A 195 -22.61 -5.16 3.52
N LEU A 196 -23.51 -4.40 2.90
CA LEU A 196 -24.93 -4.42 3.27
C LEU A 196 -25.58 -5.55 2.49
N SER A 197 -26.22 -6.51 3.17
CA SER A 197 -27.07 -7.50 2.49
C SER A 197 -28.20 -6.76 1.79
N GLN A 198 -28.34 -6.94 0.47
CA GLN A 198 -29.51 -6.50 -0.28
C GLN A 198 -30.72 -7.38 0.02
#